data_AF-A0A5C6FTU8-F1
#
_entry.id   AF-A0A5C6FTU8-F1
#
_cell.length_a   1.000
_cell.length_b   1.000
_cell.length_c   1.000
_cell.angle_alpha   90.00
_cell.angle_beta   90.00
_cell.angle_gamma   90.00
#
_symmetry.space_group_name_H-M   'P 1'
#
loop_
_entity.id
_entity.type
_entity.pdbx_description
1 polymer ?
#
loop_
_entity_poly.entity_id
_entity_poly.type
_entity_poly.pdbx_seq_one_letter_code
_entity_poly.pdbx_strand_id
1 'polypeptide(L)'
;MDLATYSAKPGDLAELFVVRGERRIDKRAEASPPSAPLPRHQPGERFIRGPIPMAWFKPASTCGGRAEAVAVLLWYAAGYQRRNPVKLSPTVLRELNVHPKTARRVLIRMAKLGLVRNEFSRGRSPIVTITMPDAAPMD
;
A
#
# COMPACT_ATOMS: atom_id res chain seq x y z
N MET A 1 -25.36 22.71 31.29
CA MET A 1 -25.92 21.51 31.92
C MET A 1 -25.12 21.29 33.19
N ASP A 2 -25.73 21.51 34.35
CA ASP A 2 -25.08 21.30 35.65
C ASP A 2 -25.14 19.81 35.97
N LEU A 3 -23.97 19.17 36.09
CA LEU A 3 -23.86 17.73 36.31
C LEU A 3 -24.22 17.33 37.75
N ALA A 4 -24.23 18.28 38.69
CA ALA A 4 -24.53 18.01 40.10
C ALA A 4 -26.04 17.83 40.36
N THR A 5 -26.89 18.31 39.45
CA THR A 5 -28.37 18.26 39.57
C THR A 5 -29.02 17.34 38.53
N TYR A 6 -28.23 16.66 37.69
CA TYR A 6 -28.76 15.73 36.69
C TYR A 6 -29.17 14.39 37.33
N SER A 7 -30.48 14.13 37.36
CA SER A 7 -31.05 12.84 37.75
C SER A 7 -31.49 12.09 36.49
N ALA A 8 -30.76 11.02 36.14
CA ALA A 8 -31.07 10.19 34.99
C ALA A 8 -32.47 9.55 35.15
N LYS A 9 -33.31 9.69 34.13
CA LYS A 9 -34.56 8.94 34.03
C LYS A 9 -34.26 7.52 33.50
N PRO A 10 -35.10 6.52 33.78
CA PRO A 10 -34.90 5.16 33.27
C PRO A 10 -34.77 5.07 31.73
N GLY A 11 -35.33 6.03 31.00
CA GLY A 11 -35.21 6.14 29.53
C GLY A 11 -33.89 6.73 29.04
N ASP A 12 -33.14 7.46 29.87
CA ASP A 12 -31.92 8.16 29.46
C ASP A 12 -30.78 7.15 29.18
N LEU A 13 -30.75 6.03 29.90
CA LEU A 13 -29.87 4.90 29.59
C LEU A 13 -30.22 4.29 28.24
N ALA A 14 -31.52 4.12 27.94
CA ALA A 14 -31.97 3.57 26.66
C ALA A 14 -31.55 4.47 25.49
N GLU A 15 -31.68 5.79 25.62
CA GLU A 15 -31.23 6.76 24.60
C GLU A 15 -29.71 6.74 24.39
N LEU A 16 -28.92 6.59 25.46
CA LEU A 16 -27.46 6.41 25.36
C LEU A 16 -27.07 5.13 24.61
N PHE A 17 -27.85 4.05 24.79
CA PHE A 17 -27.66 2.81 24.04
C PHE A 17 -28.17 2.90 22.59
N VAL A 18 -29.15 3.76 22.28
CA VAL A 18 -29.56 4.06 20.89
C VAL A 18 -28.40 4.73 20.15
N VAL A 19 -27.77 5.75 20.74
CA VAL A 19 -26.65 6.48 20.10
C VAL A 19 -25.39 5.59 19.91
N ARG A 20 -25.12 4.64 20.82
CA ARG A 20 -24.02 3.66 20.65
C ARG A 20 -24.40 2.43 19.83
N GLY A 21 -25.69 2.19 19.62
CA GLY A 21 -26.25 1.14 18.76
C GLY A 21 -26.21 1.47 17.27
N GLU A 22 -26.07 2.76 16.92
CA GLU A 22 -25.92 3.26 15.55
C GLU A 22 -24.53 3.03 14.93
N ARG A 23 -23.75 2.05 15.42
CA ARG A 23 -22.81 1.41 14.49
C ARG A 23 -23.65 0.70 13.46
N ARG A 24 -23.89 1.35 12.30
CA ARG A 24 -24.45 0.80 11.05
C ARG A 24 -24.50 -0.74 11.04
N ILE A 25 -25.56 -1.32 11.58
CA ILE A 25 -25.95 -2.71 11.30
C ILE A 25 -27.17 -2.72 10.37
N ASP A 26 -27.66 -1.55 9.92
CA ASP A 26 -28.71 -1.46 8.92
C ASP A 26 -28.12 -1.47 7.50
N LYS A 27 -27.62 -2.65 7.09
CA LYS A 27 -27.66 -3.19 5.72
C LYS A 27 -26.95 -4.55 5.66
N ARG A 28 -27.51 -5.55 6.34
CA ARG A 28 -27.14 -6.95 6.09
C ARG A 28 -28.37 -7.83 6.03
N ALA A 29 -29.16 -7.68 4.97
CA ALA A 29 -30.11 -8.71 4.52
C ALA A 29 -30.57 -8.55 3.06
N GLU A 30 -29.77 -7.92 2.20
CA GLU A 30 -29.80 -8.28 0.77
C GLU A 30 -28.53 -9.11 0.56
N ALA A 31 -28.69 -10.35 0.11
CA ALA A 31 -27.57 -11.23 -0.21
C ALA A 31 -26.65 -10.45 -1.16
N SER A 32 -25.47 -10.04 -0.66
CA SER A 32 -24.47 -9.42 -1.54
C SER A 32 -24.27 -10.37 -2.71
N PRO A 33 -24.29 -9.88 -3.95
CA PRO A 33 -24.11 -10.74 -5.11
C PRO A 33 -22.84 -11.57 -4.89
N PRO A 34 -22.84 -12.87 -5.27
CA PRO A 34 -21.70 -13.73 -5.05
C PRO A 34 -20.46 -13.05 -5.62
N SER A 35 -19.47 -12.79 -4.76
CA SER A 35 -18.23 -12.14 -5.17
C SER A 35 -17.54 -13.05 -6.19
N ALA A 36 -17.43 -12.60 -7.43
CA ALA A 36 -16.63 -13.30 -8.43
C ALA A 36 -15.17 -13.38 -7.93
N PRO A 37 -14.50 -14.54 -8.06
CA PRO A 37 -13.10 -14.66 -7.68
C PRO A 37 -12.22 -13.80 -8.60
N LEU A 38 -11.13 -13.26 -8.06
CA LEU A 38 -10.13 -12.57 -8.89
C LEU A 38 -9.47 -13.55 -9.86
N PRO A 39 -9.18 -13.13 -11.11
CA PRO A 39 -8.41 -13.92 -12.05
C PRO A 39 -7.06 -14.35 -11.47
N ARG A 40 -6.66 -15.59 -11.73
CA ARG A 40 -5.35 -16.12 -11.34
C ARG A 40 -4.45 -16.23 -12.56
N HIS A 41 -3.15 -16.09 -12.32
CA HIS A 41 -2.14 -16.33 -13.35
C HIS A 41 -2.09 -17.82 -13.71
N GLN A 42 -1.78 -18.10 -14.98
CA GLN A 42 -1.56 -19.46 -15.47
C GLN A 42 -0.12 -19.93 -15.17
N PRO A 43 0.16 -21.25 -15.23
CA PRO A 43 1.52 -21.77 -15.15
C PRO A 43 2.44 -21.09 -16.17
N GLY A 44 3.55 -20.53 -15.70
CA GLY A 44 4.54 -19.83 -16.55
C GLY A 44 4.27 -18.34 -16.77
N GLU A 45 3.08 -17.83 -16.42
CA GLU A 45 2.79 -16.40 -16.50
C GLU A 45 3.49 -15.60 -15.40
N ARG A 46 3.85 -14.37 -15.73
CA ARG A 46 4.46 -13.43 -14.77
C ARG A 46 3.37 -12.84 -13.88
N PHE A 47 3.67 -12.75 -12.59
CA PHE A 47 2.79 -12.14 -11.60
C PHE A 47 3.60 -11.39 -10.55
N ILE A 48 2.94 -10.49 -9.83
CA ILE A 48 3.54 -9.77 -8.71
C ILE A 48 3.34 -10.61 -7.44
N ARG A 49 4.43 -10.92 -6.73
CA ARG A 49 4.32 -11.63 -5.45
C ARG A 49 3.83 -10.67 -4.36
N GLY A 50 3.02 -11.20 -3.45
CA GLY A 50 2.27 -10.39 -2.48
C GLY A 50 3.09 -9.97 -1.26
N PRO A 51 2.37 -9.54 -0.21
CA PRO A 51 1.52 -8.35 -0.23
C PRO A 51 2.38 -7.07 -0.37
N ILE A 52 1.82 -6.03 -0.99
CA ILE A 52 2.43 -4.70 -0.99
C ILE A 52 1.78 -3.91 0.16
N PRO A 53 2.51 -3.54 1.23
CA PRO A 53 1.93 -2.80 2.34
C PRO A 53 1.39 -1.45 1.89
N MET A 54 0.12 -1.16 2.18
CA MET A 54 -0.49 0.12 1.78
C MET A 54 0.19 1.33 2.42
N ALA A 55 0.66 1.20 3.66
CA ALA A 55 1.44 2.23 4.35
C ALA A 55 2.75 2.57 3.63
N TRP A 56 3.31 1.61 2.87
CA TRP A 56 4.48 1.82 2.03
C TRP A 56 4.07 2.34 0.64
N PHE A 57 3.04 1.75 0.03
CA PHE A 57 2.64 2.04 -1.35
C PHE A 57 2.04 3.44 -1.53
N LYS A 58 1.26 3.91 -0.54
CA LYS A 58 0.64 5.25 -0.58
C LYS A 58 1.66 6.39 -0.68
N PRO A 59 2.71 6.47 0.16
CA PRO A 59 3.74 7.48 -0.03
C PRO A 59 4.60 7.20 -1.28
N ALA A 60 4.77 5.94 -1.67
CA ALA A 60 5.47 5.58 -2.90
C ALA A 60 4.80 6.15 -4.16
N SER A 61 3.46 6.14 -4.24
CA SER A 61 2.70 6.60 -5.41
C SER A 61 2.79 8.12 -5.65
N THR A 62 3.18 8.91 -4.65
CA THR A 62 3.33 10.37 -4.79
C THR A 62 4.70 10.78 -5.36
N CYS A 63 5.62 9.82 -5.58
CA CYS A 63 6.99 10.09 -6.00
C CYS A 63 7.16 10.54 -7.46
N GLY A 64 6.07 10.83 -8.18
CA GLY A 64 6.07 11.44 -9.51
C GLY A 64 5.43 10.59 -10.60
N GLY A 65 5.65 10.97 -11.85
CA GLY A 65 5.08 10.25 -13.00
C GLY A 65 5.52 8.80 -13.03
N ARG A 66 4.55 7.87 -13.13
CA ARG A 66 4.75 6.41 -13.11
C ARG A 66 5.27 5.85 -11.76
N ALA A 67 5.07 6.57 -10.66
CA ALA A 67 5.56 6.11 -9.37
C ALA A 67 4.89 4.80 -8.91
N GLU A 68 3.59 4.61 -9.13
CA GLU A 68 2.92 3.33 -8.85
C GLU A 68 3.55 2.19 -9.63
N ALA A 69 3.86 2.41 -10.92
CA ALA A 69 4.48 1.40 -11.76
C ALA A 69 5.88 1.01 -11.24
N VAL A 70 6.70 1.98 -10.83
CA VAL A 70 8.02 1.69 -10.22
C VAL A 70 7.86 0.95 -8.90
N ALA A 71 6.91 1.33 -8.07
CA ALA A 71 6.59 0.64 -6.81
C ALA A 71 6.20 -0.83 -7.04
N VAL A 72 5.30 -1.07 -7.99
CA VAL A 72 4.90 -2.43 -8.38
C VAL A 72 6.08 -3.21 -8.95
N LEU A 73 6.94 -2.59 -9.77
CA LEU A 73 8.14 -3.22 -10.32
C LEU A 73 9.14 -3.65 -9.24
N LEU A 74 9.24 -2.92 -8.13
CA LEU A 74 10.10 -3.30 -7.01
C LEU A 74 9.61 -4.61 -6.38
N TRP A 75 8.30 -4.73 -6.11
CA TRP A 75 7.72 -5.98 -5.59
C TRP A 75 7.78 -7.13 -6.59
N TYR A 76 7.49 -6.84 -7.86
CA TYR A 76 7.68 -7.81 -8.94
C TYR A 76 9.14 -8.30 -8.98
N ALA A 77 10.12 -7.41 -8.94
CA ALA A 77 11.53 -7.76 -8.95
C ALA A 77 11.94 -8.57 -7.72
N ALA A 78 11.45 -8.21 -6.53
CA ALA A 78 11.73 -8.93 -5.29
C ALA A 78 11.20 -10.36 -5.34
N GLY A 79 9.97 -10.53 -5.82
CA GLY A 79 9.38 -11.84 -6.03
C GLY A 79 10.08 -12.65 -7.11
N TYR A 80 10.34 -12.03 -8.27
CA TYR A 80 10.99 -12.67 -9.40
C TYR A 80 12.42 -13.12 -9.08
N GLN A 81 13.20 -12.26 -8.43
CA GLN A 81 14.61 -12.52 -8.08
C GLN A 81 14.77 -13.25 -6.75
N ARG A 82 13.68 -13.38 -5.97
CA ARG A 82 13.67 -14.02 -4.64
C ARG A 82 14.68 -13.40 -3.66
N ARG A 83 14.84 -12.07 -3.69
CA ARG A 83 15.79 -11.34 -2.83
C ARG A 83 15.41 -9.89 -2.63
N ASN A 84 15.98 -9.27 -1.59
CA ASN A 84 16.03 -7.84 -1.33
C ASN A 84 17.44 -7.55 -0.77
N PRO A 85 18.31 -6.78 -1.46
CA PRO A 85 18.03 -5.83 -2.55
C PRO A 85 17.73 -6.46 -3.91
N VAL A 86 16.97 -5.72 -4.72
CA VAL A 86 16.58 -6.07 -6.08
C VAL A 86 17.39 -5.32 -7.12
N LYS A 87 17.64 -5.97 -8.26
CA LYS A 87 18.23 -5.31 -9.44
C LYS A 87 17.13 -4.88 -10.40
N LEU A 88 16.94 -3.58 -10.61
CA LEU A 88 15.98 -3.07 -11.60
C LEU A 88 16.62 -3.05 -13.00
N SER A 89 16.72 -4.22 -13.63
CA SER A 89 17.26 -4.38 -14.98
C SER A 89 16.35 -3.75 -16.04
N PRO A 90 16.86 -3.45 -17.25
CA PRO A 90 16.02 -3.00 -18.36
C PRO A 90 14.87 -3.97 -18.69
N THR A 91 15.07 -5.27 -18.51
CA THR A 91 14.00 -6.28 -18.68
C THR A 91 12.90 -6.12 -17.63
N VAL A 92 13.26 -5.93 -16.36
CA VAL A 92 12.27 -5.65 -15.31
C VAL A 92 11.51 -4.36 -15.60
N LEU A 93 12.20 -3.29 -15.99
CA LEU A 93 11.57 -2.00 -16.30
C LEU A 93 10.56 -2.08 -17.46
N ARG A 94 10.83 -2.95 -18.45
CA ARG A 94 9.95 -3.15 -19.61
C ARG A 94 8.62 -3.82 -19.25
N GLU A 95 8.53 -4.59 -18.18
CA GLU A 95 7.28 -5.23 -17.76
C GLU A 95 6.13 -4.25 -17.58
N LEU A 96 6.43 -3.03 -17.10
CA LEU A 96 5.47 -1.94 -16.99
C LEU A 96 5.89 -0.71 -17.80
N ASN A 97 6.62 -0.88 -18.91
CA ASN A 97 7.00 0.20 -19.84
C ASN A 97 7.61 1.45 -19.15
N VAL A 98 8.45 1.25 -18.12
CA VAL A 98 9.08 2.36 -17.40
C VAL A 98 10.43 2.72 -18.02
N HIS A 99 10.58 3.96 -18.46
CA HIS A 99 11.86 4.44 -18.97
C HIS A 99 12.92 4.53 -17.84
N PRO A 100 14.19 4.13 -18.05
CA PRO A 100 15.23 4.15 -17.00
C PRO A 100 15.43 5.51 -16.32
N LYS A 101 15.34 6.62 -17.08
CA LYS A 101 15.40 7.98 -16.52
C LYS A 101 14.23 8.28 -15.57
N THR A 102 13.04 7.79 -15.89
CA THR A 102 11.83 7.93 -15.04
C THR A 102 12.00 7.12 -13.76
N ALA A 103 12.41 5.85 -13.88
CA ALA A 103 12.70 5.00 -12.74
C ALA A 103 13.72 5.67 -11.80
N ARG A 104 14.84 6.16 -12.33
CA ARG A 104 15.86 6.86 -11.52
C ARG A 104 15.29 8.05 -10.75
N ARG A 105 14.49 8.92 -11.40
CA ARG A 105 13.88 10.09 -10.77
C ARG A 105 12.94 9.70 -9.62
N VAL A 106 12.10 8.69 -9.86
CA VAL A 106 11.16 8.16 -8.85
C VAL A 106 11.90 7.52 -7.69
N LEU A 107 12.89 6.66 -7.96
CA LEU A 107 13.69 5.98 -6.92
C LEU A 107 14.37 6.98 -5.98
N ILE A 108 14.94 8.07 -6.54
CA ILE A 108 15.54 9.14 -5.72
C ILE A 108 14.52 9.75 -4.77
N ARG A 109 13.28 9.97 -5.21
CA ARG A 109 12.22 10.52 -4.36
C ARG A 109 11.72 9.50 -3.33
N MET A 110 11.57 8.24 -3.70
CA MET A 110 11.24 7.17 -2.76
C MET A 110 12.30 7.03 -1.65
N ALA A 111 13.59 7.18 -1.99
CA ALA A 111 14.65 7.16 -0.99
C ALA A 111 14.59 8.36 -0.03
N LYS A 112 14.18 9.54 -0.51
CA LYS A 112 13.95 10.71 0.37
C LYS A 112 12.82 10.46 1.39
N LEU A 113 11.86 9.60 1.07
CA LEU A 113 10.78 9.19 1.96
C LEU A 113 11.14 7.97 2.82
N GLY A 114 12.39 7.49 2.76
CA GLY A 114 12.82 6.30 3.53
C GLY A 114 12.24 4.97 3.03
N LEU A 115 11.58 4.96 1.87
CA LEU A 115 10.89 3.77 1.34
C LEU A 115 11.85 2.78 0.68
N VAL A 116 12.99 3.28 0.20
CA VAL A 116 14.03 2.48 -0.44
C VAL A 116 15.42 3.03 -0.15
N ARG A 117 16.43 2.16 -0.21
CA ARG A 117 17.85 2.55 -0.36
C ARG A 117 18.29 2.25 -1.78
N ASN A 118 18.94 3.20 -2.45
CA ASN A 118 19.37 3.05 -3.84
C ASN A 118 20.89 3.05 -3.96
N GLU A 119 21.42 2.13 -4.75
CA GLU A 119 22.81 2.09 -5.18
C GLU A 119 22.87 2.23 -6.71
N PHE A 120 23.48 3.31 -7.18
CA PHE A 120 23.63 3.63 -8.60
C PHE A 120 25.10 3.55 -9.02
N SER A 121 25.37 2.83 -10.11
CA SER A 121 26.70 2.80 -10.73
C SER A 121 26.58 3.09 -12.22
N ARG A 122 27.55 3.84 -12.77
CA ARG A 122 27.56 4.22 -14.20
C ARG A 122 27.49 2.97 -15.08
N GLY A 123 26.57 2.97 -16.07
CA GLY A 123 26.38 1.87 -17.00
C GLY A 123 25.78 0.58 -16.41
N ARG A 124 25.39 0.58 -15.13
CA ARG A 124 24.79 -0.59 -14.47
C ARG A 124 23.35 -0.30 -14.07
N SER A 125 22.55 -1.37 -14.00
CA SER A 125 21.20 -1.30 -13.45
C SER A 125 21.26 -0.95 -11.95
N PRO A 126 20.34 -0.13 -11.44
CA PRO A 126 20.30 0.18 -10.02
C PRO A 126 20.03 -1.06 -9.18
N ILE A 127 20.70 -1.11 -8.03
CA ILE A 127 20.41 -2.04 -6.94
C ILE A 127 19.59 -1.27 -5.91
N VAL A 128 18.43 -1.80 -5.55
CA VAL A 128 17.46 -1.11 -4.70
C VAL A 128 17.07 -2.02 -3.55
N THR A 129 17.27 -1.57 -2.32
CA THR A 129 16.74 -2.23 -1.12
C THR A 129 15.38 -1.64 -0.80
N ILE A 130 14.35 -2.47 -0.72
CA ILE A 130 13.02 -2.07 -0.25
C ILE A 130 13.06 -2.02 1.27
N THR A 131 12.59 -0.93 1.86
CA THR A 131 12.57 -0.70 3.31
C THR A 131 11.14 -0.33 3.72
N MET A 132 10.70 -0.74 4.90
CA MET A 132 9.47 -0.18 5.47
C MET A 132 9.78 1.20 6.03
N PRO A 133 8.95 2.23 5.82
CA PRO A 133 9.07 3.42 6.64
C PRO A 133 8.96 2.95 8.09
N ASP A 134 9.94 3.32 8.91
CA ASP A 134 9.82 3.09 10.36
C ASP A 134 8.49 3.71 10.77
N ALA A 135 7.73 3.00 11.59
CA ALA A 135 6.46 3.52 12.08
C ALA A 135 6.79 4.66 13.04
N ALA A 136 7.10 5.84 12.51
CA ALA A 136 7.22 7.04 13.31
C ALA A 136 5.90 7.19 14.09
N PRO A 137 5.97 7.46 15.40
CA PRO A 137 4.79 7.52 16.24
C PRO A 137 3.81 8.51 15.65
N MET A 138 2.55 8.08 15.59
CA MET A 138 1.43 8.92 15.21
C MET A 138 1.30 9.99 16.31
N ASP A 139 1.83 11.18 16.06
CA ASP A 139 1.55 12.38 16.86
C ASP A 139 0.14 12.92 16.53
#